data_AF-A0AAJ2JE90-F1
#
_entry.id   AF-A0AAJ2JE90-F1
#
_cell.length_a   1.000
_cell.length_b   1.000
_cell.length_c   1.000
_cell.angle_alpha   90.00
_cell.angle_beta   90.00
_cell.angle_gamma   90.00
#
_symmetry.space_group_name_H-M   'P 1'
#
loop_
_entity.id
_entity.type
_entity.pdbx_description
1 polymer ?
#
loop_
_entity_poly.entity_id
_entity_poly.type
_entity_poly.pdbx_seq_one_letter_code
_entity_poly.pdbx_strand_id
1 'polypeptide(L)'
;MTRPFTQDHFREMALPVRNGRDGPFFKALDLILTGRQDFRLQDAAEAWRRVAFLNLSQAFAGSQANHRPRNQALRDGGDVLVRDILPVLRPNVVLVLGRTAWRFFSHGEPRPGLEPFIAQQVNRGAGKRRYIESREVWSLDYTGGSALMTWVYHPSWNVDTWQDRAGALRHLISFAKQR
;
A
#
# COMPACT_ATOMS: atom_id res chain seq x y z
N MET A 1 -9.29 17.23 2.61
CA MET A 1 -8.75 17.83 1.36
C MET A 1 -7.41 17.19 0.98
N THR A 2 -7.39 15.91 0.65
CA THR A 2 -6.23 15.16 0.11
C THR A 2 -6.61 14.36 -1.15
N ARG A 3 -7.86 14.52 -1.59
CA ARG A 3 -8.31 14.33 -2.97
C ARG A 3 -7.37 15.03 -3.97
N PRO A 4 -6.89 16.28 -3.78
CA PRO A 4 -6.13 16.97 -4.83
C PRO A 4 -4.83 16.27 -5.22
N PHE A 5 -3.94 15.90 -4.29
CA PHE A 5 -2.63 15.36 -4.66
C PHE A 5 -2.72 14.03 -5.44
N THR A 6 -3.50 13.06 -4.96
CA THR A 6 -3.71 11.80 -5.70
C THR A 6 -4.51 12.03 -6.97
N GLN A 7 -5.52 12.91 -6.95
CA GLN A 7 -6.31 13.22 -8.16
C GLN A 7 -5.55 14.04 -9.19
N ASP A 8 -4.51 14.79 -8.82
CA ASP A 8 -3.73 15.60 -9.75
C ASP A 8 -2.58 14.76 -10.33
N HIS A 9 -1.83 14.04 -9.51
CA HIS A 9 -0.71 13.21 -9.96
C HIS A 9 -1.13 11.86 -10.56
N PHE A 10 -2.24 11.28 -10.09
CA PHE A 10 -2.75 9.98 -10.56
C PHE A 10 -4.15 10.12 -11.18
N ARG A 11 -4.48 11.31 -11.70
CA ARG A 11 -5.79 11.61 -12.31
C ARG A 11 -6.21 10.56 -13.33
N GLU A 12 -5.25 10.17 -14.17
CA GLU A 12 -5.47 9.24 -15.28
C GLU A 12 -5.90 7.86 -14.78
N MET A 13 -5.43 7.44 -13.60
CA MET A 13 -5.81 6.15 -13.01
C MET A 13 -7.29 6.09 -12.60
N ALA A 14 -7.88 7.25 -12.29
CA ALA A 14 -9.31 7.40 -11.98
C ALA A 14 -10.20 7.53 -13.24
N LEU A 15 -9.62 7.42 -14.44
CA LEU A 15 -10.32 7.30 -15.72
C LEU A 15 -10.36 5.82 -16.16
N PRO A 16 -11.41 5.40 -16.89
CA PRO A 16 -11.54 4.02 -17.39
C PRO A 16 -10.68 3.79 -18.66
N VAL A 17 -9.52 4.42 -18.75
CA VAL A 17 -8.59 4.35 -19.87
C VAL A 17 -7.21 4.06 -19.30
N ARG A 18 -6.46 3.17 -19.96
CA ARG A 18 -5.04 2.96 -19.69
C ARG A 18 -4.27 3.28 -20.95
N ASN A 19 -3.21 4.06 -20.83
CA ASN A 19 -2.33 4.39 -21.94
C ASN A 19 -0.98 3.66 -21.77
N GLY A 20 -0.14 3.68 -22.80
CA GLY A 20 1.17 3.02 -22.76
C GLY A 20 2.12 3.54 -21.67
N ARG A 21 1.82 4.70 -21.05
CA ARG A 21 2.64 5.31 -19.97
C ARG A 21 2.31 4.74 -18.59
N ASP A 22 1.16 4.11 -18.41
CA ASP A 22 0.77 3.47 -17.15
C ASP A 22 1.62 2.23 -16.83
N GLY A 23 2.36 1.70 -17.80
CA GLY A 23 3.38 0.68 -17.58
C GLY A 23 2.96 -0.58 -16.78
N PRO A 24 3.91 -1.46 -16.45
CA PRO A 24 3.62 -2.68 -15.68
C PRO A 24 3.23 -2.42 -14.22
N PHE A 25 3.71 -1.31 -13.64
CA PHE A 25 3.50 -0.98 -12.23
C PHE A 25 2.03 -0.63 -11.93
N PHE A 26 1.42 0.27 -12.71
CA PHE A 26 0.04 0.67 -12.44
C PHE A 26 -0.96 -0.44 -12.76
N LYS A 27 -0.66 -1.30 -13.75
CA LYS A 27 -1.41 -2.55 -13.95
C LYS A 27 -1.39 -3.46 -12.72
N ALA A 28 -0.25 -3.56 -12.04
CA ALA A 28 -0.14 -4.33 -10.81
C ALA A 28 -0.98 -3.70 -9.67
N LEU A 29 -1.06 -2.37 -9.60
CA LEU A 29 -1.92 -1.68 -8.63
C LEU A 29 -3.40 -1.92 -8.94
N ASP A 30 -3.83 -1.88 -10.21
CA ASP A 30 -5.21 -2.21 -10.58
C ASP A 30 -5.60 -3.62 -10.12
N LEU A 31 -4.71 -4.61 -10.25
CA LEU A 31 -4.94 -5.97 -9.76
C LEU A 31 -5.10 -6.02 -8.22
N ILE A 32 -4.31 -5.21 -7.49
CA ILE A 32 -4.41 -5.12 -6.03
C ILE A 32 -5.76 -4.53 -5.62
N LEU A 33 -6.13 -3.42 -6.25
CA LEU A 33 -7.33 -2.66 -5.91
C LEU A 33 -8.62 -3.38 -6.31
N THR A 34 -8.63 -4.05 -7.47
CA THR A 34 -9.80 -4.79 -7.95
C THR A 34 -9.88 -6.21 -7.40
N GLY A 35 -8.74 -6.79 -7.00
CA GLY A 35 -8.66 -8.13 -6.43
C GLY A 35 -9.00 -9.27 -7.39
N ARG A 36 -9.05 -9.01 -8.70
CA ARG A 36 -9.30 -9.98 -9.77
C ARG A 36 -8.48 -9.64 -11.01
N GLN A 37 -8.28 -10.60 -11.91
CA GLN A 37 -7.46 -10.42 -13.10
C GLN A 37 -8.27 -9.93 -14.31
N ASP A 38 -9.55 -10.27 -14.37
CA ASP A 38 -10.52 -10.02 -15.44
C ASP A 38 -11.40 -8.78 -15.15
N PHE A 39 -10.87 -7.80 -14.43
CA PHE A 39 -11.62 -6.58 -14.12
C PHE A 39 -11.88 -5.73 -15.37
N ARG A 40 -13.00 -5.00 -15.37
CA ARG A 40 -13.23 -3.95 -16.35
C ARG A 40 -12.51 -2.68 -15.89
N LEU A 41 -11.98 -1.88 -16.81
CA LEU A 41 -11.25 -0.64 -16.48
C LEU A 41 -12.10 0.35 -15.66
N GLN A 42 -13.42 0.34 -15.83
CA GLN A 42 -14.36 1.13 -15.03
C GLN A 42 -14.31 0.74 -13.55
N ASP A 43 -14.20 -0.56 -13.26
CA ASP A 43 -14.14 -1.07 -11.89
C ASP A 43 -12.82 -0.65 -11.22
N ALA A 44 -11.72 -0.66 -11.96
CA ALA A 44 -10.43 -0.15 -11.48
C ALA A 44 -10.46 1.38 -11.25
N ALA A 45 -10.99 2.14 -12.21
CA ALA A 45 -11.11 3.58 -12.10
C ALA A 45 -11.96 4.00 -10.89
N GLU A 46 -13.05 3.29 -10.62
CA GLU A 46 -13.89 3.54 -9.44
C GLU A 46 -13.15 3.21 -8.13
N ALA A 47 -12.34 2.16 -8.10
CA ALA A 47 -11.49 1.87 -6.95
C ALA A 47 -10.45 2.99 -6.71
N TRP A 48 -9.83 3.50 -7.79
CA TRP A 48 -8.87 4.60 -7.73
C TRP A 48 -9.45 5.89 -7.17
N ARG A 49 -10.75 6.14 -7.34
CA ARG A 49 -11.43 7.31 -6.74
C ARG A 49 -11.54 7.25 -5.21
N ARG A 50 -11.33 6.07 -4.62
CA ARG A 50 -11.52 5.81 -3.19
C ARG A 50 -10.21 5.61 -2.43
N VAL A 51 -9.07 5.65 -3.12
CA VAL A 51 -7.76 5.44 -2.52
C VAL A 51 -6.88 6.68 -2.68
N ALA A 52 -5.96 6.84 -1.73
CA ALA A 52 -4.83 7.73 -1.87
C ALA A 52 -3.57 6.89 -2.07
N PHE A 53 -2.73 7.32 -3.02
CA PHE A 53 -1.44 6.69 -3.27
C PHE A 53 -0.33 7.70 -3.04
N LEU A 54 0.66 7.33 -2.22
CA LEU A 54 1.78 8.18 -1.86
C LEU A 54 3.04 7.36 -1.63
N ASN A 55 4.19 7.95 -1.94
CA ASN A 55 5.48 7.43 -1.49
C ASN A 55 5.69 7.82 -0.03
N LEU A 56 6.38 6.99 0.76
CA LEU A 56 6.70 7.32 2.15
C LEU A 56 7.70 8.48 2.23
N SER A 57 8.82 8.38 1.50
CA SER A 57 9.78 9.48 1.39
C SER A 57 9.18 10.63 0.60
N GLN A 58 9.12 11.82 1.21
CA GLN A 58 8.76 13.06 0.52
C GLN A 58 9.98 13.77 -0.09
N ALA A 59 11.20 13.33 0.26
CA ALA A 59 12.41 13.84 -0.33
C ALA A 59 12.69 13.20 -1.70
N PHE A 60 13.27 13.98 -2.61
CA PHE A 60 13.75 13.47 -3.90
C PHE A 60 14.85 12.42 -3.69
N ALA A 61 14.60 11.21 -4.17
CA ALA A 61 15.53 10.09 -4.03
C ALA A 61 16.62 10.08 -5.12
N GLY A 62 16.37 10.72 -6.26
CA GLY A 62 17.27 10.74 -7.41
C GLY A 62 16.53 10.55 -8.74
N SER A 63 17.27 10.61 -9.84
CA SER A 63 16.73 10.54 -11.21
C SER A 63 16.75 9.16 -11.87
N GLN A 64 17.24 8.13 -11.17
CA GLN A 64 17.39 6.77 -11.70
C GLN A 64 16.63 5.74 -10.86
N ALA A 65 16.19 4.64 -11.50
CA ALA A 65 15.35 3.61 -10.88
C ALA A 65 16.04 2.85 -9.72
N ASN A 66 17.37 2.86 -9.66
CA ASN A 66 18.18 2.25 -8.59
C ASN A 66 18.48 3.22 -7.44
N HIS A 67 18.19 4.52 -7.60
CA HIS A 67 18.34 5.48 -6.51
C HIS A 67 17.27 5.24 -5.44
N ARG A 68 17.71 5.15 -4.19
CA ARG A 68 16.84 4.87 -3.04
C ARG A 68 16.85 6.06 -2.09
N PRO A 69 15.70 6.41 -1.49
CA PRO A 69 15.68 7.38 -0.41
C PRO A 69 16.65 6.98 0.69
N ARG A 70 17.27 7.99 1.33
CA ARG A 70 18.04 7.76 2.56
C ARG A 70 17.09 7.26 3.65
N ASN A 71 17.59 6.43 4.56
CA ASN A 71 16.78 5.90 5.66
C ASN A 71 16.14 7.02 6.50
N GLN A 72 16.84 8.13 6.72
CA GLN A 72 16.30 9.29 7.43
C GLN A 72 15.08 9.88 6.72
N ALA A 73 15.13 10.03 5.39
CA ALA A 73 14.01 10.55 4.61
C ALA A 73 12.76 9.66 4.66
N LEU A 74 12.94 8.34 4.85
CA LEU A 74 11.81 7.43 5.09
C LEU A 74 11.19 7.61 6.48
N ARG A 75 12.02 7.83 7.50
CA ARG A 75 11.56 8.11 8.89
C ARG A 75 10.83 9.44 8.95
N ASP A 76 11.46 10.51 8.46
CA ASP A 76 10.86 11.85 8.40
C ASP A 76 9.56 11.85 7.59
N GLY A 77 9.53 11.09 6.49
CA GLY A 77 8.32 10.88 5.70
C GLY A 77 7.19 10.20 6.47
N GLY A 78 7.51 9.31 7.40
CA GLY A 78 6.55 8.71 8.33
C GLY A 78 5.93 9.73 9.28
N ASP A 79 6.75 10.64 9.83
CA ASP A 79 6.28 11.72 10.70
C ASP A 79 5.31 12.65 9.95
N VAL A 80 5.66 13.03 8.72
CA VAL A 80 4.79 13.84 7.84
C VAL A 80 3.49 13.10 7.53
N LEU A 81 3.55 11.80 7.19
CA LEU A 81 2.36 11.00 6.93
C LEU A 81 1.39 11.05 8.12
N VAL A 82 1.88 10.74 9.32
CA VAL A 82 1.04 10.65 10.52
C VAL A 82 0.52 12.01 10.98
N ARG A 83 1.38 13.03 10.99
CA ARG A 83 1.02 14.35 11.51
C ARG A 83 0.16 15.16 10.54
N ASP A 84 0.51 15.15 9.25
CA ASP A 84 -0.03 16.14 8.31
C ASP A 84 -1.01 15.52 7.31
N ILE A 85 -0.76 14.27 6.87
CA ILE A 85 -1.51 13.66 5.77
C ILE A 85 -2.72 12.85 6.28
N LEU A 86 -2.51 11.96 7.26
CA LEU A 86 -3.57 11.08 7.77
C LEU A 86 -4.76 11.81 8.40
N PRO A 87 -4.60 12.90 9.18
CA PRO A 87 -5.74 13.64 9.73
C PRO A 87 -6.66 14.23 8.65
N VAL A 88 -6.12 14.47 7.45
CA VAL A 88 -6.84 15.00 6.30
C VAL A 88 -7.46 13.90 5.44
N LEU A 89 -6.76 12.78 5.25
CA LEU A 89 -7.24 11.61 4.49
C LEU A 89 -8.27 10.78 5.25
N ARG A 90 -8.06 10.62 6.56
CA ARG A 90 -8.83 9.76 7.47
C ARG A 90 -9.07 8.35 6.91
N PRO A 91 -8.02 7.61 6.49
CA PRO A 91 -8.21 6.29 5.92
C PRO A 91 -8.63 5.29 6.99
N ASN A 92 -9.41 4.29 6.59
CA ASN A 92 -9.71 3.14 7.44
C ASN A 92 -8.56 2.11 7.44
N VAL A 93 -7.84 2.01 6.33
CA VAL A 93 -6.75 1.06 6.13
C VAL A 93 -5.58 1.69 5.38
N VAL A 94 -4.36 1.24 5.70
CA VAL A 94 -3.13 1.63 5.00
C VAL A 94 -2.37 0.35 4.60
N LEU A 95 -2.08 0.20 3.31
CA LEU A 95 -1.25 -0.89 2.81
C LEU A 95 0.13 -0.35 2.42
N VAL A 96 1.16 -0.77 3.14
CA VAL A 96 2.54 -0.36 2.85
C VAL A 96 3.15 -1.26 1.77
N LEU A 97 3.56 -0.65 0.66
CA LEU A 97 4.19 -1.36 -0.46
C LEU A 97 5.71 -1.36 -0.30
N GLY A 98 6.25 -2.43 0.28
CA GLY A 98 7.68 -2.68 0.36
C GLY A 98 8.21 -2.82 1.78
N ARG A 99 9.01 -3.88 1.99
CA ARG A 99 9.64 -4.21 3.27
C ARG A 99 10.49 -3.09 3.85
N THR A 100 11.27 -2.40 3.01
CA THR A 100 12.13 -1.30 3.48
C THR A 100 11.30 -0.13 4.00
N ALA A 101 10.23 0.25 3.29
CA ALA A 101 9.33 1.30 3.75
C ALA A 101 8.69 0.89 5.09
N TRP A 102 8.21 -0.34 5.20
CA TRP A 102 7.65 -0.88 6.45
C TRP A 102 8.64 -0.82 7.62
N ARG A 103 9.87 -1.32 7.44
CA ARG A 103 10.88 -1.36 8.51
C ARG A 103 11.33 0.02 9.00
N PHE A 104 11.28 1.03 8.14
CA PHE A 104 11.63 2.40 8.49
C PHE A 104 10.41 3.26 8.84
N PHE A 105 9.21 2.72 8.69
CA PHE A 105 7.99 3.34 9.21
C PHE A 105 8.00 3.18 10.72
N SER A 106 8.40 4.24 11.43
CA SER A 106 8.58 4.25 12.88
C SER A 106 7.30 4.53 13.67
N HIS A 107 6.15 4.23 13.08
CA HIS A 107 4.83 4.55 13.63
C HIS A 107 3.93 3.34 13.68
N GLY A 108 2.94 3.40 14.57
CA GLY A 108 1.95 2.35 14.79
C GLY A 108 2.45 1.22 15.67
N GLU A 109 1.52 0.39 16.11
CA GLU A 109 1.76 -0.68 17.07
C GLU A 109 1.01 -1.96 16.65
N PRO A 110 1.56 -3.15 16.92
CA PRO A 110 0.83 -4.40 16.68
C PRO A 110 -0.54 -4.37 17.34
N ARG A 111 -1.60 -4.75 16.62
CA ARG A 111 -2.96 -4.80 17.15
C ARG A 111 -3.23 -6.22 17.69
N PRO A 112 -3.25 -6.43 19.03
CA PRO A 112 -3.47 -7.77 19.58
C PRO A 112 -4.86 -8.30 19.21
N GLY A 113 -4.96 -9.60 19.00
CA GLY A 113 -6.22 -10.28 18.68
C GLY A 113 -6.66 -10.21 17.21
N LEU A 114 -5.88 -9.55 16.34
CA LEU A 114 -6.06 -9.66 14.89
C LEU A 114 -5.05 -10.62 14.30
N GLU A 115 -5.54 -11.65 13.60
CA GLU A 115 -4.69 -12.63 12.93
C GLU A 115 -3.87 -11.97 11.80
N PRO A 116 -2.57 -12.30 11.68
CA PRO A 116 -1.73 -11.81 10.59
C PRO A 116 -2.21 -12.34 9.24
N PHE A 117 -1.95 -11.59 8.16
CA PHE A 117 -2.22 -12.10 6.82
C PHE A 117 -1.15 -13.12 6.41
N ILE A 118 -1.58 -14.29 5.94
CA ILE A 118 -0.69 -15.35 5.44
C ILE A 118 -0.72 -15.34 3.90
N ALA A 119 0.42 -15.04 3.28
CA ALA A 119 0.59 -15.03 1.82
C ALA A 119 0.57 -16.47 1.25
N GLN A 120 -0.61 -16.94 0.86
CA GLN A 120 -0.84 -18.31 0.43
C GLN A 120 -0.02 -18.70 -0.82
N GLN A 121 0.11 -17.82 -1.82
CA GLN A 121 0.78 -18.21 -3.07
C GLN A 121 2.30 -18.22 -2.92
N VAL A 122 2.88 -17.27 -2.18
CA VAL A 122 4.32 -17.29 -1.87
C VAL A 122 4.69 -18.50 -1.02
N ASN A 123 3.79 -18.93 -0.13
CA ASN A 123 4.02 -20.06 0.77
C ASN A 123 3.74 -21.44 0.14
N ARG A 124 3.26 -21.52 -1.10
CA ARG A 124 2.92 -22.77 -1.81
C ARG A 124 4.12 -23.65 -2.23
N GLY A 125 5.31 -23.44 -1.68
CA GLY A 125 6.48 -24.28 -1.98
C GLY A 125 7.56 -24.25 -0.89
N ALA A 126 8.27 -25.37 -0.72
CA ALA A 126 9.30 -25.57 0.31
C ALA A 126 10.54 -24.66 0.16
N GLY A 127 10.70 -23.95 -0.97
CA GLY A 127 11.95 -23.34 -1.39
C GLY A 127 12.17 -21.85 -1.07
N LYS A 128 11.24 -21.12 -0.44
CA LYS A 128 11.34 -19.65 -0.29
C LYS A 128 11.21 -19.11 1.14
N ARG A 129 11.69 -19.86 2.15
CA ARG A 129 11.68 -19.44 3.56
C ARG A 129 12.44 -18.14 3.86
N ARG A 130 13.35 -17.68 2.99
CA ARG A 130 14.18 -16.47 3.24
C ARG A 130 13.39 -15.16 3.22
N TYR A 131 12.17 -15.15 2.66
CA TYR A 131 11.39 -13.93 2.43
C TYR A 131 10.07 -13.87 3.20
N ILE A 132 9.85 -14.77 4.17
CA ILE A 132 8.60 -14.85 4.92
C ILE A 132 8.78 -14.13 6.26
N GLU A 133 8.32 -12.87 6.29
CA GLU A 133 8.04 -12.14 7.52
C GLU A 133 6.53 -12.24 7.79
N SER A 134 6.13 -12.34 9.05
CA SER A 134 4.72 -12.23 9.45
C SER A 134 4.17 -10.87 9.02
N ARG A 135 2.96 -10.86 8.45
CA ARG A 135 2.23 -9.62 8.10
C ARG A 135 1.20 -9.35 9.19
N GLU A 136 1.73 -8.99 10.33
CA GLU A 136 0.92 -8.56 11.46
C GLU A 136 0.08 -7.34 11.07
N VAL A 137 -1.09 -7.24 11.67
CA VAL A 137 -1.95 -6.07 11.54
C VAL A 137 -1.57 -5.11 12.66
N TRP A 138 -1.24 -3.89 12.29
CA TRP A 138 -0.89 -2.82 13.22
C TRP A 138 -2.01 -1.78 13.26
N SER A 139 -2.20 -1.14 14.40
CA SER A 139 -2.98 0.10 14.51
C SER A 139 -2.06 1.28 14.24
N LEU A 140 -2.52 2.22 13.44
CA LEU A 140 -1.86 3.48 13.19
C LEU A 140 -2.79 4.61 13.61
N ASP A 141 -2.50 5.18 14.78
CA ASP A 141 -3.30 6.24 15.36
C ASP A 141 -2.80 7.60 14.86
N TYR A 142 -3.73 8.52 14.62
CA TYR A 142 -3.45 9.88 14.16
C TYR A 142 -4.52 10.85 14.70
N THR A 143 -4.28 12.16 14.59
CA THR A 143 -5.25 13.14 15.08
C THR A 143 -6.60 12.97 14.37
N GLY A 144 -7.63 12.63 15.15
CA GLY A 144 -9.01 12.47 14.66
C GLY A 144 -9.35 11.09 14.10
N GLY A 145 -8.50 10.07 14.27
CA GLY A 145 -8.86 8.69 13.88
C GLY A 145 -7.74 7.67 14.05
N SER A 146 -7.99 6.45 13.57
CA SER A 146 -6.97 5.41 13.43
C SER A 146 -7.21 4.62 12.15
N ALA A 147 -6.16 4.02 11.64
CA ALA A 147 -6.19 3.09 10.51
C ALA A 147 -5.60 1.75 10.91
N LEU A 148 -6.09 0.66 10.32
CA LEU A 148 -5.38 -0.61 10.35
C LEU A 148 -4.35 -0.64 9.24
N MET A 149 -3.17 -1.19 9.50
CA MET A 149 -2.14 -1.27 8.49
C MET A 149 -1.39 -2.60 8.50
N THR A 150 -0.86 -2.94 7.34
CA THR A 150 0.09 -4.03 7.15
C THR A 150 0.92 -3.74 5.91
N TRP A 151 1.81 -4.65 5.54
CA TRP A 151 2.70 -4.46 4.41
C TRP A 151 2.75 -5.68 3.50
N VAL A 152 3.20 -5.43 2.27
CA VAL A 152 3.43 -6.44 1.23
C VAL A 152 4.71 -6.12 0.47
N TYR A 153 5.29 -7.09 -0.25
CA TYR A 153 6.41 -6.79 -1.13
C TYR A 153 5.97 -5.86 -2.26
N HIS A 154 6.80 -4.85 -2.53
CA HIS A 154 6.53 -3.85 -3.56
C HIS A 154 6.26 -4.52 -4.93
N PRO A 155 5.32 -4.02 -5.76
CA PRO A 155 4.97 -4.62 -7.05
C PRO A 155 6.14 -4.79 -8.03
N SER A 156 7.20 -3.99 -7.90
CA SER A 156 8.42 -4.14 -8.71
C SER A 156 9.29 -5.36 -8.33
N TRP A 157 8.99 -6.01 -7.21
CA TRP A 157 9.67 -7.23 -6.77
C TRP A 157 8.79 -8.45 -7.04
N ASN A 158 9.34 -9.46 -7.71
CA ASN A 158 8.62 -10.71 -7.98
C ASN A 158 8.66 -11.68 -6.79
N VAL A 159 8.32 -11.16 -5.60
CA VAL A 159 8.20 -11.96 -4.36
C VAL A 159 6.74 -12.29 -4.11
N ASP A 160 5.90 -11.28 -3.92
CA ASP A 160 4.46 -11.48 -3.79
C ASP A 160 3.78 -11.63 -5.15
N THR A 161 2.79 -12.50 -5.20
CA THR A 161 1.84 -12.51 -6.31
C THR A 161 0.86 -11.34 -6.17
N TRP A 162 0.17 -10.96 -7.25
CA TRP A 162 -0.88 -9.95 -7.13
C TRP A 162 -2.01 -10.43 -6.20
N GLN A 163 -2.27 -11.75 -6.17
CA GLN A 163 -3.27 -12.36 -5.29
C GLN A 163 -2.92 -12.16 -3.81
N ASP A 164 -1.65 -12.34 -3.43
CA ASP A 164 -1.22 -12.13 -2.05
C ASP A 164 -1.32 -10.64 -1.65
N ARG A 165 -0.96 -9.74 -2.56
CA ARG A 165 -1.08 -8.29 -2.31
C ARG A 165 -2.54 -7.85 -2.15
N ALA A 166 -3.41 -8.29 -3.07
CA ALA A 166 -4.85 -8.05 -2.99
C ALA A 166 -5.49 -8.73 -1.77
N GLY A 167 -4.98 -9.90 -1.39
CA GLY A 167 -5.41 -10.65 -0.21
C GLY A 167 -5.12 -9.88 1.07
N ALA A 168 -3.91 -9.34 1.22
CA ALA A 168 -3.53 -8.51 2.37
C ALA A 168 -4.41 -7.26 2.50
N LEU A 169 -4.70 -6.58 1.37
CA LEU A 169 -5.60 -5.42 1.37
C LEU A 169 -7.02 -5.80 1.82
N ARG A 170 -7.57 -6.89 1.26
CA ARG A 170 -8.91 -7.37 1.63
C ARG A 170 -8.99 -7.79 3.08
N HIS A 171 -7.94 -8.41 3.61
CA HIS A 171 -7.81 -8.80 5.01
C HIS A 171 -7.85 -7.59 5.96
N LEU A 172 -7.15 -6.50 5.63
CA LEU A 172 -7.28 -5.25 6.40
C LEU A 172 -8.70 -4.68 6.34
N ILE A 173 -9.29 -4.64 5.14
CA ILE A 173 -10.63 -4.08 4.94
C ILE A 173 -11.69 -4.88 5.70
N SER A 174 -11.58 -6.20 5.78
CA SER A 174 -12.56 -7.02 6.52
C SER A 174 -12.58 -6.68 8.00
N PHE A 175 -11.43 -6.42 8.62
CA PHE A 175 -11.38 -5.96 10.01
C PHE A 175 -11.87 -4.52 10.17
N ALA A 176 -11.50 -3.63 9.24
CA ALA A 176 -11.89 -2.23 9.33
C ALA A 176 -13.41 -2.02 9.20
N LYS A 177 -14.13 -2.91 8.50
CA LYS A 177 -15.60 -2.89 8.39
C LYS A 177 -16.34 -3.37 9.64
N GLN A 178 -15.64 -4.05 10.56
CA GLN A 178 -16.21 -4.56 11.82
C GLN A 178 -16.08 -3.57 12.98
N ARG A 179 -15.41 -2.43 12.76
CA ARG A 179 -15.27 -1.32 13.70
C ARG A 179 -16.38 -0.30 13.48
#